data_AF-A0A942DQK5-F1
#
_entry.id   AF-A0A942DQK5-F1
#
_cell.length_a   1.000
_cell.length_b   1.000
_cell.length_c   1.000
_cell.angle_alpha   90.00
_cell.angle_beta   90.00
_cell.angle_gamma   90.00
#
_symmetry.space_group_name_H-M   'P 1'
#
loop_
_entity.id
_entity.type
_entity.pdbx_description
1 polymer ?
#
loop_
_entity_poly.entity_id
_entity_poly.type
_entity_poly.pdbx_seq_one_letter_code
_entity_poly.pdbx_strand_id
1 'polypeptide(L)'
;MDELDSDLNDELDEDLDGEEAEDQFGDDGLSAEALEGQLGLNSLGQLGEEEEDMNLDEIDNILDLTDDKYPKFTLAKNKARFLRMVSWYRSKEEWIEVAPLSGVTKLFKQQTKELEGIRSSKLDYEMELETGTLTPSQRSYRRDELKMCRVQEKMAVHLISKLQVKIKSGRR
;
A
#
# COMPACT_ATOMS: atom_id res chain seq x y z
N MET A 1 -43.29 11.16 50.95
CA MET A 1 -42.37 10.20 50.34
C MET A 1 -42.32 10.55 48.86
N ASP A 2 -41.34 11.22 48.28
CA ASP A 2 -40.05 11.82 48.70
C ASP A 2 -39.80 12.87 47.58
N GLU A 3 -39.58 14.15 47.89
CA GLU A 3 -38.24 14.79 47.95
C GLU A 3 -37.27 14.34 46.84
N LEU A 4 -37.06 15.20 45.82
CA LEU A 4 -35.80 15.93 45.60
C LEU A 4 -35.87 16.82 44.33
N ASP A 5 -35.82 18.14 44.56
CA ASP A 5 -35.36 19.16 43.62
C ASP A 5 -33.84 19.05 43.42
N SER A 6 -33.33 19.38 42.22
CA SER A 6 -32.37 20.50 42.07
C SER A 6 -31.91 20.64 40.62
N ASP A 7 -31.98 21.89 40.18
CA ASP A 7 -31.41 22.47 38.98
C ASP A 7 -29.91 22.20 38.82
N LEU A 8 -29.48 21.98 37.59
CA LEU A 8 -28.21 22.49 37.09
C LEU A 8 -28.33 22.71 35.58
N ASN A 9 -28.80 23.91 35.26
CA ASN A 9 -28.47 24.64 34.06
C ASN A 9 -26.94 24.85 34.02
N ASP A 10 -26.29 24.67 32.86
CA ASP A 10 -25.18 25.53 32.40
C ASP A 10 -24.73 25.08 31.00
N GLU A 11 -25.12 25.92 30.03
CA GLU A 11 -24.29 26.48 28.95
C GLU A 11 -23.12 25.60 28.45
N LEU A 12 -23.32 24.99 27.28
CA LEU A 12 -22.23 24.54 26.41
C LEU A 12 -22.17 25.47 25.19
N ASP A 13 -21.80 26.73 25.46
CA ASP A 13 -21.13 27.60 24.50
C ASP A 13 -19.63 27.57 24.84
N GLU A 14 -18.84 26.88 24.02
CA GLU A 14 -17.41 27.17 23.87
C GLU A 14 -17.08 27.06 22.38
N ASP A 15 -17.32 28.18 21.70
CA ASP A 15 -16.59 28.57 20.51
C ASP A 15 -15.08 28.54 20.85
N LEU A 16 -14.34 27.61 20.25
CA LEU A 16 -12.89 27.61 20.22
C LEU A 16 -12.42 27.98 18.81
N ASP A 17 -12.32 29.29 18.66
CA ASP A 17 -11.45 30.03 17.77
C ASP A 17 -9.99 29.54 17.86
N GLY A 18 -9.58 28.79 16.83
CA GLY A 18 -8.18 28.44 16.57
C GLY A 18 -7.82 28.83 15.15
N GLU A 19 -7.35 30.06 14.97
CA GLU A 19 -6.74 30.53 13.74
C GLU A 19 -5.42 29.79 13.43
N GLU A 20 -5.24 29.56 12.13
CA GLU A 20 -3.98 29.41 11.38
C GLU A 20 -2.98 28.30 11.76
N ALA A 21 -3.02 27.23 10.96
CA ALA A 21 -1.81 26.63 10.42
C ALA A 21 -1.93 26.63 8.89
N GLU A 22 -1.41 27.68 8.26
CA GLU A 22 -1.08 27.66 6.83
C GLU A 22 -0.01 26.59 6.60
N ASP A 23 -0.41 25.39 6.15
CA ASP A 23 0.55 24.42 5.63
C ASP A 23 0.98 24.87 4.24
N GLN A 24 2.07 25.61 4.24
CA GLN A 24 2.81 26.10 3.09
C GLN A 24 3.36 24.90 2.32
N PHE A 25 2.51 24.26 1.51
CA PHE A 25 2.92 23.33 0.46
C PHE A 25 3.75 24.10 -0.56
N GLY A 26 5.05 24.19 -0.28
CA GLY A 26 6.07 24.64 -1.20
C GLY A 26 5.98 23.84 -2.50
N ASP A 27 5.43 24.52 -3.49
CA ASP A 27 5.73 24.37 -4.91
C ASP A 27 7.24 24.22 -5.11
N ASP A 28 7.71 22.97 -5.22
CA ASP A 28 8.96 22.67 -5.89
C ASP A 28 8.59 21.83 -7.12
N GLY A 29 8.42 22.56 -8.22
CA GLY A 29 7.88 22.08 -9.48
C GLY A 29 8.73 21.00 -10.11
N LEU A 30 8.14 19.82 -10.27
CA LEU A 30 8.46 18.90 -11.35
C LEU A 30 7.18 18.70 -12.16
N SER A 31 6.98 19.58 -13.14
CA SER A 31 5.85 19.57 -14.06
C SER A 31 5.72 18.21 -14.74
N ALA A 32 4.66 17.47 -14.42
CA ALA A 32 4.30 16.19 -15.04
C ALA A 32 4.05 16.30 -16.56
N GLU A 33 3.87 17.52 -17.07
CA GLU A 33 3.57 17.83 -18.47
C GLU A 33 4.79 17.66 -19.40
N ALA A 34 6.02 17.61 -18.86
CA ALA A 34 7.24 17.49 -19.69
C ALA A 34 7.53 16.05 -20.17
N LEU A 35 6.88 15.02 -19.60
CA LEU A 35 7.11 13.62 -19.98
C LEU A 35 6.05 13.08 -20.96
N GLU A 36 5.00 13.85 -21.23
CA GLU A 36 3.82 13.38 -21.98
C GLU A 36 3.97 13.54 -23.51
N GLY A 37 4.96 14.32 -23.96
CA GLY A 37 5.15 14.68 -25.37
C GLY A 37 5.87 13.66 -26.27
N GLN A 38 6.28 12.50 -25.77
CA GLN A 38 7.19 11.62 -26.53
C GLN A 38 6.85 10.12 -26.55
N LEU A 39 5.66 9.71 -26.12
CA LEU A 39 5.23 8.32 -26.23
C LEU A 39 4.04 8.20 -27.18
N GLY A 40 4.40 7.85 -28.42
CA GLY A 40 3.53 7.80 -29.59
C GLY A 40 2.29 6.94 -29.41
N LEU A 41 1.18 7.54 -29.83
CA LEU A 41 -0.19 7.05 -29.90
C LEU A 41 -0.40 5.91 -30.93
N ASN A 42 0.58 5.02 -31.15
CA ASN A 42 0.57 4.03 -32.26
C ASN A 42 0.76 2.57 -31.86
N SER A 43 0.61 2.19 -30.58
CA SER A 43 0.69 0.78 -30.15
C SER A 43 -0.63 0.24 -29.61
N LEU A 44 -1.74 0.44 -30.34
CA LEU A 44 -3.06 -0.11 -30.00
C LEU A 44 -3.38 -1.43 -30.76
N GLY A 45 -2.39 -2.04 -31.41
CA GLY A 45 -2.59 -3.12 -32.40
C GLY A 45 -1.97 -4.48 -32.09
N GLN A 46 -1.38 -4.70 -30.91
CA GLN A 46 -0.75 -5.99 -30.59
C GLN A 46 -1.20 -6.47 -29.22
N LEU A 47 -2.36 -7.13 -29.19
CA LEU A 47 -2.73 -8.08 -28.15
C LEU A 47 -1.77 -9.29 -28.26
N GLY A 48 -0.54 -9.10 -27.80
CA GLY A 48 0.33 -10.19 -27.41
C GLY A 48 -0.16 -10.68 -26.05
N GLU A 49 -1.06 -11.66 -26.07
CA GLU A 49 -1.08 -12.66 -25.01
C GLU A 49 0.36 -13.21 -24.90
N GLU A 50 0.91 -13.32 -23.69
CA GLU A 50 2.30 -13.72 -23.38
C GLU A 50 3.35 -12.58 -23.22
N GLU A 51 3.07 -11.53 -22.42
CA GLU A 51 4.18 -10.94 -21.67
C GLU A 51 4.50 -11.92 -20.54
N GLU A 52 5.64 -12.62 -20.64
CA GLU A 52 6.19 -13.57 -19.66
C GLU A 52 5.98 -13.06 -18.21
N ASP A 53 4.87 -13.50 -17.62
CA ASP A 53 4.49 -13.11 -16.27
C ASP A 53 5.42 -13.90 -15.37
N MET A 54 6.48 -13.24 -14.89
CA MET A 54 7.39 -13.85 -13.91
C MET A 54 6.55 -14.51 -12.83
N ASN A 55 6.81 -15.80 -12.59
CA ASN A 55 6.03 -16.56 -11.64
C ASN A 55 6.34 -16.05 -10.22
N LEU A 56 5.49 -15.15 -9.72
CA LEU A 56 5.66 -14.54 -8.41
C LEU A 56 5.72 -15.59 -7.29
N ASP A 57 5.11 -16.76 -7.50
CA ASP A 57 5.09 -17.84 -6.53
C ASP A 57 6.49 -18.44 -6.29
N GLU A 58 7.36 -18.43 -7.29
CA GLU A 58 8.75 -18.92 -7.21
C GLU A 58 9.70 -17.93 -6.51
N ILE A 59 9.26 -16.69 -6.31
CA ILE A 59 10.06 -15.65 -5.67
C ILE A 59 9.84 -15.72 -4.15
N ASP A 60 10.88 -16.09 -3.42
CA ASP A 60 10.89 -16.16 -1.95
C ASP A 60 10.78 -14.76 -1.33
N ASN A 61 11.65 -13.83 -1.75
CA ASN A 61 11.65 -12.45 -1.26
C ASN A 61 11.84 -11.44 -2.40
N ILE A 62 10.82 -10.62 -2.62
CA ILE A 62 10.80 -9.59 -3.68
C ILE A 62 11.83 -8.49 -3.41
N LEU A 63 12.17 -8.25 -2.14
CA LEU A 63 13.09 -7.18 -1.74
C LEU A 63 14.54 -7.46 -2.14
N ASP A 64 14.89 -8.73 -2.39
CA ASP A 64 16.23 -9.17 -2.79
C ASP A 64 16.43 -9.14 -4.32
N LEU A 65 15.37 -8.85 -5.09
CA LEU A 65 15.45 -8.74 -6.54
C LEU A 65 16.17 -7.47 -6.96
N THR A 66 16.90 -7.59 -8.07
CA THR A 66 17.44 -6.47 -8.83
C THR A 66 16.36 -5.84 -9.72
N ASP A 67 16.53 -4.58 -10.08
CA ASP A 67 15.50 -3.78 -10.78
C ASP A 67 15.04 -4.39 -12.13
N ASP A 68 15.93 -5.13 -12.80
CA ASP A 68 15.65 -5.87 -14.04
C ASP A 68 14.70 -7.07 -13.84
N LYS A 69 14.62 -7.59 -12.61
CA LYS A 69 13.80 -8.73 -12.22
C LYS A 69 12.50 -8.31 -11.52
N TYR A 70 12.19 -7.02 -11.49
CA TYR A 70 10.94 -6.54 -10.91
C TYR A 70 9.72 -6.84 -11.79
N PRO A 71 8.57 -7.13 -11.17
CA PRO A 71 7.33 -7.34 -11.90
C PRO A 71 7.02 -6.14 -12.79
N LYS A 72 6.68 -6.44 -14.04
CA LYS A 72 6.25 -5.44 -15.02
C LYS A 72 4.78 -5.10 -14.81
N PHE A 73 4.48 -3.81 -14.87
CA PHE A 73 3.14 -3.24 -14.79
C PHE A 73 2.85 -2.52 -16.10
N THR A 74 1.60 -2.63 -16.57
CA THR A 74 1.12 -1.99 -17.80
C THR A 74 1.09 -0.47 -17.67
N LEU A 75 0.75 0.06 -16.49
CA LEU A 75 0.69 1.50 -16.24
C LEU A 75 1.93 2.01 -15.50
N ALA A 76 2.49 3.12 -15.99
CA ALA A 76 3.60 3.82 -15.33
C ALA A 76 3.26 4.26 -13.89
N LYS A 77 2.01 4.64 -13.63
CA LYS A 77 1.52 4.96 -12.28
C LYS A 77 1.63 3.75 -11.34
N ASN A 78 1.29 2.55 -11.84
CA ASN A 78 1.38 1.31 -11.07
C ASN A 78 2.83 0.91 -10.84
N LYS A 79 3.70 1.05 -11.84
CA LYS A 79 5.14 0.89 -11.67
C LYS A 79 5.70 1.82 -10.57
N ALA A 80 5.33 3.10 -10.59
CA ALA A 80 5.76 4.05 -9.57
C ALA A 80 5.23 3.68 -8.16
N ARG A 81 3.96 3.23 -8.07
CA ARG A 81 3.38 2.71 -6.82
C ARG A 81 4.18 1.52 -6.29
N PHE A 82 4.53 0.57 -7.16
CA PHE A 82 5.34 -0.59 -6.80
C PHE A 82 6.72 -0.19 -6.26
N LEU A 83 7.43 0.72 -6.95
CA LEU A 83 8.76 1.16 -6.50
C LEU A 83 8.72 1.88 -5.14
N ARG A 84 7.70 2.72 -4.91
CA ARG A 84 7.48 3.34 -3.59
C ARG A 84 7.23 2.30 -2.51
N MET A 85 6.45 1.27 -2.83
CA MET A 85 6.17 0.18 -1.92
C MET A 85 7.44 -0.60 -1.57
N VAL A 86 8.26 -0.98 -2.56
CA VAL A 86 9.56 -1.65 -2.33
C VAL A 86 10.47 -0.81 -1.43
N SER A 87 10.61 0.48 -1.75
CA SER A 87 11.42 1.41 -0.94
C SER A 87 10.94 1.45 0.51
N TRP A 88 9.62 1.54 0.73
CA TRP A 88 9.03 1.57 2.06
C TRP A 88 9.35 0.30 2.85
N TYR A 89 9.17 -0.88 2.23
CA TYR A 89 9.44 -2.16 2.90
C TYR A 89 10.92 -2.31 3.27
N ARG A 90 11.86 -1.97 2.38
CA ARG A 90 13.30 -1.97 2.68
C ARG A 90 13.64 -1.07 3.86
N SER A 91 13.15 0.18 3.87
CA SER A 91 13.37 1.08 5.01
C SER A 91 12.77 0.54 6.32
N LYS A 92 11.67 -0.21 6.26
CA LYS A 92 11.11 -0.87 7.45
C LYS A 92 11.96 -2.04 7.92
N GLU A 93 12.57 -2.80 7.04
CA GLU A 93 13.48 -3.88 7.43
C GLU A 93 14.68 -3.34 8.21
N GLU A 94 15.33 -2.29 7.71
CA GLU A 94 16.45 -1.63 8.37
C GLU A 94 16.04 -1.06 9.74
N TRP A 95 14.87 -0.42 9.80
CA TRP A 95 14.35 0.15 11.04
C TRP A 95 14.10 -0.91 12.13
N ILE A 96 13.64 -2.12 11.78
CA ILE A 96 13.37 -3.20 12.74
C ILE A 96 14.61 -3.60 13.54
N GLU A 97 15.80 -3.47 12.96
CA GLU A 97 17.05 -3.86 13.62
C GLU A 97 17.31 -3.01 14.87
N VAL A 98 17.06 -1.70 14.77
CA VAL A 98 17.35 -0.70 15.81
C VAL A 98 16.12 -0.29 16.63
N ALA A 99 14.92 -0.60 16.16
CA ALA A 99 13.69 -0.17 16.79
C ALA A 99 13.48 -0.76 18.20
N PRO A 100 12.91 0.03 19.14
CA PRO A 100 12.52 -0.50 20.45
C PRO A 100 11.37 -1.52 20.30
N LEU A 101 11.31 -2.49 21.23
CA LEU A 101 10.29 -3.56 21.20
C LEU A 101 8.85 -3.03 21.18
N SER A 102 8.58 -1.90 21.85
CA SER A 102 7.28 -1.23 21.83
C SER A 102 6.90 -0.76 20.42
N GLY A 103 7.83 -0.16 19.68
CA GLY A 103 7.65 0.27 18.29
C GLY A 103 7.41 -0.92 17.38
N VAL A 104 8.23 -1.97 17.49
CA VAL A 104 8.09 -3.22 16.73
C VAL A 104 6.72 -3.86 16.97
N THR A 105 6.27 -3.92 18.23
CA THR A 105 4.96 -4.48 18.60
C THR A 105 3.81 -3.67 18.03
N LYS A 106 3.91 -2.33 18.01
CA LYS A 106 2.91 -1.45 17.40
C LYS A 106 2.83 -1.69 15.89
N LEU A 107 3.98 -1.72 15.20
CA LEU A 107 4.03 -1.95 13.76
C LEU A 107 3.50 -3.35 13.41
N PHE A 108 3.82 -4.38 14.19
CA PHE A 108 3.31 -5.74 14.00
C PHE A 108 1.79 -5.78 13.97
N LYS A 109 1.12 -5.13 14.93
CA LYS A 109 -0.35 -5.07 14.98
C LYS A 109 -0.92 -4.35 13.76
N GLN A 110 -0.31 -3.24 13.37
CA GLN A 110 -0.73 -2.48 12.20
C GLN A 110 -0.60 -3.33 10.92
N GLN A 111 0.57 -3.91 10.68
CA GLN A 111 0.84 -4.70 9.47
C GLN A 111 -0.01 -5.97 9.39
N THR A 112 -0.31 -6.59 10.53
CA THR A 112 -1.24 -7.74 10.57
C THR A 112 -2.63 -7.34 10.07
N LYS A 113 -3.14 -6.17 10.48
CA LYS A 113 -4.43 -5.67 9.99
C LYS A 113 -4.38 -5.27 8.51
N GLU A 114 -3.31 -4.61 8.09
CA GLU A 114 -3.11 -4.26 6.66
C GLU A 114 -3.07 -5.51 5.78
N LEU A 115 -2.44 -6.60 6.24
CA LEU A 115 -2.40 -7.88 5.51
C LEU A 115 -3.80 -8.45 5.26
N GLU A 116 -4.71 -8.35 6.22
CA GLU A 116 -6.11 -8.77 6.04
C GLU A 116 -6.80 -7.93 4.96
N GLY A 117 -6.57 -6.62 4.95
CA GLY A 117 -7.07 -5.72 3.91
C GLY A 117 -6.53 -6.08 2.52
N ILE A 118 -5.23 -6.32 2.41
CA ILE A 118 -4.58 -6.74 1.14
C ILE A 118 -5.20 -8.03 0.62
N ARG A 119 -5.43 -9.03 1.50
CA ARG A 119 -6.04 -10.32 1.13
C ARG A 119 -7.48 -10.16 0.66
N SER A 120 -8.26 -9.29 1.31
CA SER A 120 -9.62 -8.96 0.88
C SER A 120 -9.61 -8.38 -0.53
N SER A 121 -8.81 -7.33 -0.77
CA SER A 121 -8.72 -6.71 -2.09
C SER A 121 -8.22 -7.69 -3.16
N LYS A 122 -7.28 -8.58 -2.81
CA LYS A 122 -6.81 -9.64 -3.71
C LYS A 122 -7.97 -10.53 -4.17
N LEU A 123 -8.77 -11.02 -3.23
CA LEU A 123 -9.93 -11.87 -3.51
C LEU A 123 -10.96 -11.15 -4.38
N ASP A 124 -11.21 -9.86 -4.11
CA ASP A 124 -12.13 -9.05 -4.91
C ASP A 124 -11.66 -8.96 -6.37
N TYR A 125 -10.37 -8.70 -6.61
CA TYR A 125 -9.82 -8.66 -7.96
C TYR A 125 -9.83 -10.02 -8.66
N GLU A 126 -9.55 -11.12 -7.94
CA GLU A 126 -9.66 -12.48 -8.48
C GLU A 126 -11.10 -12.77 -8.93
N MET A 127 -12.09 -12.46 -8.08
CA MET A 127 -13.50 -12.64 -8.39
C MET A 127 -13.95 -11.82 -9.60
N GLU A 128 -13.58 -10.54 -9.67
CA GLU A 128 -13.92 -9.68 -10.81
C GLU A 128 -13.37 -10.23 -12.14
N LEU A 129 -12.13 -10.73 -12.14
CA LEU A 129 -11.51 -11.34 -13.32
C LEU A 129 -12.20 -12.63 -13.74
N GLU A 130 -12.63 -13.45 -12.77
CA GLU A 130 -13.39 -14.69 -12.98
C GLU A 130 -14.79 -14.44 -13.53
N THR A 131 -15.47 -13.35 -13.13
CA THR A 131 -16.84 -13.06 -13.61
C THR A 131 -16.94 -12.85 -15.12
N GLY A 132 -15.81 -12.54 -15.78
CA GLY A 132 -15.75 -12.39 -17.23
C GLY A 132 -16.47 -11.17 -17.80
N THR A 133 -17.04 -10.31 -16.96
CA THR A 133 -17.84 -9.14 -17.36
C THR A 133 -17.01 -7.93 -17.80
N LEU A 134 -15.70 -7.94 -17.52
CA LEU A 134 -14.80 -6.83 -17.80
C LEU A 134 -14.43 -6.72 -19.28
N THR A 135 -14.37 -5.48 -19.77
CA THR A 135 -13.78 -5.19 -21.09
C THR A 135 -12.29 -5.57 -21.12
N PRO A 136 -11.67 -5.75 -22.30
CA PRO A 136 -10.25 -6.09 -22.38
C PRO A 136 -9.33 -5.09 -21.65
N SER A 137 -9.60 -3.79 -21.76
CA SER A 137 -8.82 -2.75 -21.07
C SER A 137 -9.01 -2.79 -19.56
N GLN A 138 -10.24 -2.96 -19.08
CA GLN A 138 -10.53 -3.13 -17.65
C GLN A 138 -9.87 -4.39 -17.09
N ARG A 139 -9.91 -5.50 -17.84
CA ARG A 139 -9.27 -6.75 -17.46
C ARG A 139 -7.76 -6.58 -17.31
N SER A 140 -7.10 -5.90 -18.24
CA SER A 140 -5.67 -5.59 -18.14
C SER A 140 -5.35 -4.82 -16.85
N TYR A 141 -6.14 -3.79 -16.54
CA TYR A 141 -5.99 -3.02 -15.31
C TYR A 141 -6.21 -3.87 -14.04
N ARG A 142 -7.26 -4.70 -14.02
CA ARG A 142 -7.53 -5.58 -12.86
C ARG A 142 -6.45 -6.64 -12.68
N ARG A 143 -5.83 -7.15 -13.75
CA ARG A 143 -4.65 -8.03 -13.64
C ARG A 143 -3.47 -7.33 -12.97
N ASP A 144 -3.21 -6.07 -13.31
CA ASP A 144 -2.16 -5.28 -12.68
C ASP A 144 -2.44 -5.02 -11.19
N GLU A 145 -3.68 -4.71 -10.84
CA GLU A 145 -4.06 -4.54 -9.42
C GLU A 145 -3.94 -5.85 -8.64
N LEU A 146 -4.38 -6.97 -9.23
CA LEU A 146 -4.19 -8.29 -8.65
C LEU A 146 -2.69 -8.61 -8.45
N LYS A 147 -1.86 -8.33 -9.46
CA LYS A 147 -0.40 -8.49 -9.39
C LYS A 147 0.17 -7.65 -8.24
N MET A 148 -0.28 -6.41 -8.10
CA MET A 148 0.12 -5.53 -7.01
C MET A 148 -0.24 -6.11 -5.64
N CYS A 149 -1.47 -6.61 -5.46
CA CYS A 149 -1.90 -7.25 -4.22
C CYS A 149 -1.06 -8.49 -3.88
N ARG A 150 -0.72 -9.33 -4.86
CA ARG A 150 0.14 -10.53 -4.67
C ARG A 150 1.54 -10.15 -4.19
N VAL A 151 2.14 -9.16 -4.83
CA VAL A 151 3.45 -8.62 -4.47
C VAL A 151 3.42 -8.02 -3.06
N GLN A 152 2.40 -7.19 -2.77
CA GLN A 152 2.24 -6.53 -1.48
C GLN A 152 2.02 -7.55 -0.35
N GLU A 153 1.21 -8.59 -0.60
CA GLU A 153 0.99 -9.69 0.35
C GLU A 153 2.31 -10.39 0.71
N LYS A 154 3.13 -10.75 -0.29
CA LYS A 154 4.43 -11.40 -0.06
C LYS A 154 5.36 -10.54 0.82
N MET A 155 5.49 -9.24 0.51
CA MET A 155 6.33 -8.34 1.31
C MET A 155 5.76 -8.13 2.72
N ALA A 156 4.44 -8.01 2.87
CA ALA A 156 3.80 -7.88 4.17
C ALA A 156 4.04 -9.11 5.06
N VAL A 157 3.89 -10.33 4.50
CA VAL A 157 4.16 -11.58 5.21
C VAL A 157 5.63 -11.66 5.63
N HIS A 158 6.56 -11.27 4.76
CA HIS A 158 7.98 -11.21 5.08
C HIS A 158 8.27 -10.25 6.24
N LEU A 159 7.74 -9.02 6.16
CA LEU A 159 7.90 -8.00 7.19
C LEU A 159 7.34 -8.46 8.55
N ILE A 160 6.11 -9.01 8.55
CA ILE A 160 5.46 -9.55 9.75
C ILE A 160 6.32 -10.66 10.38
N SER A 161 6.92 -11.52 9.55
CA SER A 161 7.81 -12.59 10.02
C SER A 161 9.03 -12.02 10.75
N LYS A 162 9.69 -11.00 10.19
CA LYS A 162 10.82 -10.31 10.86
C LYS A 162 10.40 -9.63 12.17
N LEU A 163 9.27 -8.93 12.17
CA LEU A 163 8.71 -8.31 13.36
C LEU A 163 8.45 -9.34 14.46
N GLN A 164 7.86 -10.48 14.09
CA GLN A 164 7.57 -11.57 15.02
C GLN A 164 8.85 -12.18 15.60
N VAL A 165 9.90 -12.36 14.79
CA VAL A 165 11.22 -12.82 15.26
C VAL A 165 11.78 -11.84 16.28
N LYS A 166 11.81 -10.53 16.00
CA LYS A 166 12.32 -9.50 16.92
C LYS A 166 11.54 -9.45 18.24
N ILE A 167 10.22 -9.59 18.20
CA ILE A 167 9.35 -9.64 19.39
C ILE A 167 9.66 -10.90 20.22
N LYS A 168 9.76 -12.06 19.57
CA LYS A 168 10.06 -13.34 20.22
C LYS A 168 11.48 -13.39 20.77
N SER A 169 12.45 -12.80 20.08
CA SER A 169 13.85 -12.75 20.47
C SER A 169 14.12 -11.75 21.60
N GLY A 170 13.09 -11.17 22.23
CA GLY A 170 13.11 -10.14 23.27
C GLY A 170 13.87 -10.53 24.54
N ARG A 171 15.16 -10.84 24.41
CA ARG A 171 16.11 -10.85 25.52
C ARG A 171 16.23 -9.40 25.97
N ARG A 172 15.53 -9.11 27.06
CA ARG A 172 15.77 -7.95 27.91
C ARG A 172 17.25 -7.84 28.27
#